data_AF-A0A174M0S3-F1
#
_entry.id   AF-A0A174M0S3-F1
#
_cell.length_a   1.000
_cell.length_b   1.000
_cell.length_c   1.000
_cell.angle_alpha   90.00
_cell.angle_beta   90.00
_cell.angle_gamma   90.00
#
_symmetry.space_group_name_H-M   'P 1'
#
loop_
_entity.id
_entity.type
_entity.pdbx_description
1 polymer ?
#
loop_
_entity_poly.entity_id
_entity_poly.type
_entity_poly.pdbx_seq_one_letter_code
_entity_poly.pdbx_strand_id
1 'polypeptide(L)'
;MDRQAADFGPHDAIAATGVYLDYDTIGRFKYHSDEEEVALLRHMCERGYTQRLLLSLDTTAQRMAAYGGGISLCYLLERFLPRLEAAGFPPGTLADFTVLNCRRLFAG
;
A
#
# COMPACT_ATOMS: atom_id res chain seq x y z
N MET A 1 -6.34 10.95 3.47
CA MET A 1 -7.27 10.81 2.33
C MET A 1 -8.21 9.69 2.63
N ASP A 2 -9.48 9.86 2.27
CA ASP A 2 -10.47 8.81 2.49
C ASP A 2 -10.23 7.69 1.47
N ARG A 3 -9.86 6.50 1.96
CA ARG A 3 -9.64 5.31 1.13
C ARG A 3 -10.94 4.57 0.79
N GLN A 4 -12.04 4.92 1.45
CA GLN A 4 -13.36 4.35 1.23
C GLN A 4 -14.12 5.03 0.09
N ALA A 5 -13.54 6.10 -0.48
CA ALA A 5 -14.14 6.75 -1.61
C ALA A 5 -14.10 5.79 -2.81
N ALA A 6 -15.27 5.49 -3.36
CA ALA A 6 -15.38 4.90 -4.70
C ALA A 6 -14.75 5.79 -5.80
N ASP A 7 -14.42 7.03 -5.43
CA ASP A 7 -13.73 8.03 -6.25
C ASP A 7 -12.24 8.12 -5.87
N PHE A 8 -11.36 7.78 -6.81
CA PHE A 8 -9.91 7.91 -6.67
C PHE A 8 -9.39 9.33 -6.97
N GLY A 9 -10.25 10.27 -7.39
CA GLY A 9 -9.91 11.64 -7.73
C GLY A 9 -9.08 12.38 -6.67
N PRO A 10 -9.37 12.26 -5.35
CA PRO A 10 -8.52 12.84 -4.32
C PRO A 10 -7.07 12.30 -4.36
N HIS A 11 -6.90 10.99 -4.57
CA HIS A 11 -5.57 10.36 -4.67
C HIS A 11 -4.79 10.89 -5.88
N ASP A 12 -5.46 11.01 -7.04
CA ASP A 12 -4.87 11.57 -8.25
C ASP A 12 -4.43 13.03 -8.04
N ALA A 13 -5.30 13.85 -7.44
CA ALA A 13 -5.00 15.27 -7.19
C ALA A 13 -3.75 15.45 -6.32
N ILE A 14 -3.54 14.57 -5.34
CA ILE A 14 -2.38 14.63 -4.45
C ILE A 14 -1.15 14.06 -5.12
N ALA A 15 -1.28 12.91 -5.81
CA ALA A 15 -0.16 12.33 -6.54
C ALA A 15 0.39 13.31 -7.59
N ALA A 16 -0.49 14.10 -8.22
CA ALA A 16 -0.11 15.16 -9.15
C ALA A 16 0.75 16.28 -8.52
N THR A 17 0.69 16.48 -7.21
CA THR A 17 1.58 17.43 -6.50
C THR A 17 3.02 16.94 -6.40
N GLY A 18 3.28 15.66 -6.70
CA GLY A 18 4.60 15.06 -6.58
C GLY A 18 4.95 14.62 -5.16
N VAL A 19 4.01 14.56 -4.22
CA VAL A 19 4.30 13.94 -2.91
C VAL A 19 4.39 12.41 -3.02
N TYR A 20 4.96 11.78 -2.00
CA TYR A 20 4.78 10.34 -1.78
C TYR A 20 3.42 10.07 -1.16
N LEU A 21 2.80 8.97 -1.56
CA LEU A 21 1.58 8.45 -0.96
C LEU A 21 1.90 7.14 -0.28
N ASP A 22 1.73 7.10 1.05
CA ASP A 22 1.88 5.88 1.84
C ASP A 22 0.51 5.21 2.03
N TYR A 23 0.37 4.02 1.48
CA TYR A 23 -0.75 3.13 1.71
C TYR A 23 -0.53 2.31 2.98
N ASP A 24 -0.57 2.99 4.12
CA ASP A 24 -0.20 2.48 5.45
C ASP A 24 -1.24 1.65 6.23
N THR A 25 -2.50 1.52 5.79
CA THR A 25 -3.54 0.81 6.57
C THR A 25 -3.88 -0.58 6.02
N ILE A 26 -2.98 -1.21 5.27
CA ILE A 26 -3.16 -2.58 4.74
C ILE A 26 -3.44 -3.56 5.89
N GLY A 27 -4.41 -4.46 5.69
CA GLY A 27 -4.87 -5.38 6.73
C GLY A 27 -5.68 -4.73 7.85
N ARG A 28 -6.12 -3.47 7.72
CA ARG A 28 -7.15 -2.88 8.59
C ARG A 28 -8.54 -3.01 7.97
N PHE A 29 -9.07 -4.24 7.99
CA PHE A 29 -10.36 -4.62 7.38
C PHE A 29 -11.60 -3.89 7.91
N LYS A 30 -11.47 -3.09 8.98
CA LYS A 30 -12.51 -2.16 9.40
C LYS A 30 -12.69 -1.00 8.40
N TYR A 31 -11.64 -0.62 7.68
CA TYR A 31 -11.64 0.52 6.78
C TYR A 31 -11.77 0.11 5.33
N HIS A 32 -11.06 -0.92 4.89
CA HIS A 32 -11.08 -1.39 3.51
C HIS A 32 -10.62 -2.85 3.45
N SER A 33 -11.01 -3.53 2.39
CA SER A 33 -10.55 -4.86 2.01
C SER A 33 -9.21 -4.79 1.28
N ASP A 34 -8.48 -5.90 1.25
CA ASP A 34 -7.29 -6.02 0.42
C ASP A 34 -7.63 -5.84 -1.07
N GLU A 35 -8.82 -6.27 -1.50
CA GLU A 35 -9.32 -6.11 -2.86
C GLU A 35 -9.44 -4.64 -3.26
N GLU A 36 -9.96 -3.80 -2.36
CA GLU A 36 -10.06 -2.35 -2.58
C GLU A 36 -8.67 -1.70 -2.65
N GLU A 37 -7.73 -2.10 -1.79
CA GLU A 37 -6.33 -1.63 -1.86
C GLU A 37 -5.64 -2.06 -3.16
N VAL A 38 -5.84 -3.30 -3.60
CA VAL A 38 -5.32 -3.78 -4.90
C VAL A 38 -5.87 -2.96 -6.05
N ALA A 39 -7.17 -2.63 -6.04
CA ALA A 39 -7.80 -1.80 -7.07
C ALA A 39 -7.23 -0.38 -7.08
N LEU A 40 -7.07 0.24 -5.91
CA LEU A 40 -6.48 1.56 -5.76
C LEU A 40 -5.02 1.60 -6.24
N LEU A 41 -4.19 0.66 -5.79
CA LEU A 41 -2.79 0.56 -6.22
C LEU A 41 -2.67 0.37 -7.74
N ARG A 42 -3.57 -0.43 -8.34
CA ARG A 42 -3.62 -0.61 -9.80
C ARG A 42 -3.91 0.71 -10.50
N HIS A 43 -4.95 1.41 -10.07
CA HIS A 43 -5.30 2.73 -10.62
C HIS A 43 -4.09 3.68 -10.56
N MET A 44 -3.45 3.80 -9.39
CA MET A 44 -2.30 4.69 -9.24
C MET A 44 -1.11 4.30 -10.14
N CYS A 45 -0.87 2.99 -10.32
CA CYS A 45 0.14 2.50 -11.26
C CYS A 45 -0.20 2.84 -12.72
N GLU A 46 -1.44 2.61 -13.14
CA GLU A 46 -1.91 2.92 -14.50
C GLU A 46 -1.83 4.43 -14.81
N ARG A 47 -1.96 5.27 -13.78
CA ARG A 47 -1.76 6.72 -13.86
C ARG A 47 -0.30 7.16 -13.82
N GLY A 48 0.65 6.24 -13.65
CA GLY A 48 2.09 6.51 -13.69
C GLY A 48 2.72 6.92 -12.37
N TYR A 49 2.03 6.70 -11.24
CA TYR A 49 2.50 7.14 -9.92
C TYR A 49 3.29 6.09 -9.12
N THR A 50 3.55 4.91 -9.68
CA THR A 50 4.22 3.76 -9.03
C THR A 50 5.46 4.13 -8.21
N GLN A 51 6.28 5.05 -8.73
CA GLN A 51 7.57 5.45 -8.18
C GLN A 51 7.48 6.34 -6.92
N ARG A 52 6.27 6.67 -6.47
CA ARG A 52 6.00 7.47 -5.27
C ARG A 52 5.01 6.81 -4.31
N LEU A 53 4.72 5.52 -4.49
CA LEU A 53 3.83 4.77 -3.61
C LEU A 53 4.63 3.99 -2.56
N LEU A 54 4.18 4.00 -1.32
CA LEU A 54 4.73 3.21 -0.22
C LEU A 54 3.62 2.34 0.38
N LEU A 55 3.99 1.26 1.08
CA LEU A 55 3.06 0.35 1.74
C LEU A 55 3.47 0.16 3.20
N SER A 56 2.50 0.14 4.10
CA SER A 56 2.69 -0.19 5.51
C SER A 56 1.40 -0.76 6.13
N LEU A 57 1.44 -1.08 7.42
CA LEU A 57 0.33 -1.72 8.14
C LEU A 57 -0.29 -0.85 9.25
N ASP A 58 0.34 0.29 9.60
CA ASP A 58 -0.08 1.20 10.67
C ASP A 58 -0.40 0.42 11.96
N THR A 59 0.50 -0.48 12.37
CA THR A 59 0.22 -1.41 13.46
C THR A 59 0.43 -0.79 14.84
N THR A 60 -0.26 -1.35 15.83
CA THR A 60 -0.04 -1.08 17.25
C THR A 60 0.27 -2.40 17.97
N ALA A 61 0.79 -2.34 19.20
CA ALA A 61 1.08 -3.53 19.98
C ALA A 61 -0.13 -4.48 20.05
N GLN A 62 -1.33 -3.95 20.32
CA GLN A 62 -2.57 -4.73 20.39
C GLN A 62 -2.93 -5.47 19.08
N ARG A 63 -2.50 -4.96 17.93
CA ARG A 63 -2.81 -5.57 16.62
C ARG A 63 -1.83 -6.65 16.22
N MET A 64 -0.61 -6.59 16.72
CA MET A 64 0.46 -7.52 16.35
C MET A 64 0.21 -8.93 16.91
N ALA A 65 0.39 -9.94 16.05
CA ALA A 65 0.22 -11.35 16.42
C ALA A 65 1.05 -11.78 17.64
N ALA A 66 2.26 -11.24 17.79
CA ALA A 66 3.13 -11.51 18.94
C ALA A 66 2.52 -11.10 20.30
N TYR A 67 1.51 -10.22 20.30
CA TYR A 67 0.80 -9.75 21.49
C TYR A 67 -0.69 -10.19 21.49
N GLY A 68 -1.05 -11.22 20.71
CA GLY A 68 -2.40 -11.77 20.65
C GLY A 68 -3.34 -11.06 19.66
N GLY A 69 -2.82 -10.15 18.83
CA GLY A 69 -3.58 -9.51 17.76
C GLY A 69 -3.74 -10.39 16.50
N GLY A 70 -4.58 -9.94 15.56
CA GLY A 70 -4.94 -10.73 14.37
C GLY A 70 -4.02 -10.55 13.15
N ILE A 71 -3.15 -9.52 13.13
CA ILE A 71 -2.32 -9.18 11.95
C ILE A 71 -0.86 -9.08 12.38
N SER A 72 0.00 -9.92 11.78
CA SER A 72 1.45 -9.86 11.98
C SER A 72 2.09 -8.76 11.12
N LEU A 73 3.27 -8.28 11.50
CA LEU A 73 4.12 -7.47 10.62
C LEU A 73 4.45 -8.21 9.31
N CYS A 74 4.52 -9.55 9.36
CA CYS A 74 4.73 -10.37 8.17
C CYS A 74 3.55 -10.37 7.19
N TYR A 75 2.37 -9.85 7.57
CA TYR A 75 1.18 -9.84 6.71
C TYR A 75 1.45 -9.20 5.35
N LEU A 76 2.20 -8.09 5.35
CA LEU A 76 2.56 -7.40 4.12
C LEU A 76 3.31 -8.35 3.18
N LEU A 77 4.36 -9.01 3.67
CA LEU A 77 5.25 -9.87 2.89
C LEU A 77 4.62 -11.22 2.52
N GLU A 78 3.89 -11.84 3.43
CA GLU A 78 3.41 -13.23 3.28
C GLU A 78 2.00 -13.33 2.68
N ARG A 79 1.22 -12.24 2.71
CA ARG A 79 -0.17 -12.22 2.23
C ARG A 79 -0.41 -11.17 1.18
N PHE A 80 -0.11 -9.90 1.48
CA PHE A 80 -0.50 -8.79 0.61
C PHE A 80 0.37 -8.71 -0.66
N LEU A 81 1.69 -8.82 -0.55
CA LEU A 81 2.58 -8.81 -1.72
C LEU A 81 2.28 -9.97 -2.70
N PRO A 82 2.14 -11.25 -2.26
CA PRO A 82 1.70 -12.33 -3.15
C PRO A 82 0.34 -12.05 -3.82
N ARG A 83 -0.56 -11.33 -3.16
CA ARG A 83 -1.85 -10.93 -3.74
C ARG A 83 -1.67 -9.93 -4.88
N LEU A 84 -0.75 -8.97 -4.76
CA LEU A 84 -0.40 -8.05 -5.85
C LEU A 84 0.21 -8.80 -7.03
N GLU A 85 1.08 -9.77 -6.78
CA GLU A 85 1.64 -10.64 -7.84
C GLU A 85 0.53 -11.43 -8.55
N ALA A 86 -0.35 -12.07 -7.79
CA ALA A 86 -1.49 -12.83 -8.33
C ALA A 86 -2.47 -11.93 -9.09
N ALA A 87 -2.58 -10.66 -8.73
CA ALA A 87 -3.36 -9.66 -9.46
C ALA A 87 -2.68 -9.22 -10.77
N GLY A 88 -1.44 -9.61 -11.04
CA GLY A 88 -0.73 -9.32 -12.29
C GLY A 88 -0.02 -7.97 -12.30
N PHE A 89 0.42 -7.47 -11.13
CA PHE A 89 1.33 -6.32 -11.09
C PHE A 89 2.65 -6.66 -11.82
N PRO A 90 3.23 -5.73 -12.60
CA PRO A 90 4.44 -5.99 -13.35
C PRO A 90 5.63 -6.40 -12.47
N PRO A 91 6.58 -7.20 -13.00
CA PRO A 91 7.83 -7.49 -12.30
C PRO A 91 8.55 -6.21 -11.87
N GLY A 92 9.01 -6.18 -10.62
CA GLY A 92 9.71 -5.03 -10.04
C GLY A 92 8.82 -4.01 -9.33
N THR A 93 7.49 -3.97 -9.59
CA THR A 93 6.59 -3.03 -8.91
C THR A 93 6.56 -3.22 -7.39
N LEU A 94 6.62 -4.46 -6.91
CA LEU A 94 6.70 -4.73 -5.47
C LEU A 94 8.00 -4.22 -4.85
N ALA A 95 9.12 -4.34 -5.59
CA ALA A 95 10.40 -3.80 -5.15
C ALA A 95 10.40 -2.27 -5.13
N ASP A 96 9.69 -1.62 -6.06
CA ASP A 96 9.44 -0.18 -6.01
C ASP A 96 8.76 0.18 -4.69
N PHE A 97 7.62 -0.44 -4.40
CA PHE A 97 6.81 -0.15 -3.21
C PHE A 97 7.53 -0.38 -1.87
N THR A 98 8.38 -1.40 -1.79
CA THR A 98 8.92 -1.87 -0.51
C THR A 98 10.39 -1.52 -0.29
N VAL A 99 11.15 -1.24 -1.35
CA VAL A 99 12.60 -1.01 -1.27
C VAL A 99 12.99 0.28 -1.97
N LEU A 100 12.73 0.41 -3.27
CA LEU A 100 13.32 1.48 -4.08
C LEU A 100 12.69 2.85 -3.77
N ASN A 101 11.38 2.91 -3.54
CA ASN A 101 10.71 4.15 -3.13
C ASN A 101 11.10 4.55 -1.71
N CYS A 102 11.14 3.59 -0.77
CA CYS A 102 11.61 3.81 0.60
C CYS A 102 13.04 4.38 0.62
N ARG A 103 13.95 3.77 -0.15
CA ARG A 103 15.34 4.23 -0.27
C ARG A 103 15.43 5.65 -0.83
N ARG A 104 14.66 5.96 -1.87
CA ARG A 104 14.62 7.30 -2.46
C ARG A 104 14.09 8.36 -1.49
N LEU A 105 13.06 8.02 -0.70
CA LEU A 105 12.45 8.96 0.23
C LEU A 105 13.31 9.21 1.47
N PHE A 106 13.84 8.15 2.09
CA PHE A 106 14.46 8.24 3.42
C PHE A 106 15.98 8.32 3.41
N ALA A 107 16.64 7.95 2.31
CA ALA A 107 18.09 7.95 2.17
C ALA A 107 18.59 8.81 0.99
N GLY A 108 17.69 9.60 0.39
CA GLY A 108 17.99 10.57 -0.66
C GLY A 108 18.32 11.95 -0.12
#